data_AF-A0A9X2L6G9-F1
#
_entry.id   AF-A0A9X2L6G9-F1
#
_cell.length_a   1.000
_cell.length_b   1.000
_cell.length_c   1.000
_cell.angle_alpha   90.00
_cell.angle_beta   90.00
_cell.angle_gamma   90.00
#
_symmetry.space_group_name_H-M   'P 1'
#
loop_
_entity.id
_entity.type
_entity.pdbx_description
1 polymer ?
#
loop_
_entity_poly.entity_id
_entity_poly.type
_entity_poly.pdbx_seq_one_letter_code
_entity_poly.pdbx_strand_id
1 'polypeptide(L)'
;MSDKISKKALVPATARIKTYFDTRKVQQNQSVLNFFPANADRKLTRDNYVSNPFPGAMKRRILGLSFELTKQFIEDDPANGIDARAIVNGLKDAAILLQADNDNKEFLRAPMSEFSNFAGTGIQFTSATNNTVDAVAEYRRLVTMKSASEYRLADPFDLAINQTVSLAVHFDDASVFPTTENWNQSGQGELWLRASMVVAEVE
;
A
#
# COMPACT_ATOMS: atom_id res chain seq x y z
N MET A 1 4.52 8.93 37.57
CA MET A 1 4.83 8.88 36.12
C MET A 1 5.55 7.57 35.87
N SER A 2 4.94 6.66 35.12
CA SER A 2 5.53 5.34 34.84
C SER A 2 6.26 5.42 33.51
N ASP A 3 7.59 5.28 33.55
CA ASP A 3 8.44 5.13 32.39
C ASP A 3 8.08 3.84 31.66
N LYS A 4 7.10 3.91 30.76
CA LYS A 4 6.94 2.92 29.69
C LYS A 4 8.08 3.14 28.70
N ILE A 5 9.26 2.64 29.03
CA ILE A 5 10.25 2.27 28.04
C ILE A 5 9.55 1.24 27.16
N SER A 6 9.06 1.64 25.99
CA SER A 6 8.74 0.70 24.92
C SER A 6 10.02 -0.12 24.73
N LYS A 7 10.00 -1.35 25.24
CA LYS A 7 11.08 -2.30 24.97
C LYS A 7 10.99 -2.52 23.47
N LYS A 8 11.82 -1.80 22.69
CA LYS A 8 12.25 -2.26 21.36
C LYS A 8 12.61 -3.73 21.56
N ALA A 9 11.72 -4.65 21.20
CA ALA A 9 11.93 -6.05 21.50
C ALA A 9 13.13 -6.47 20.67
N LEU A 10 14.26 -6.69 21.36
CA LEU A 10 15.55 -6.94 20.73
C LEU A 10 15.40 -8.09 19.75
N VAL A 11 15.71 -7.82 18.48
CA VAL A 11 15.81 -8.84 17.44
C VAL A 11 17.12 -9.59 17.72
N PRO A 12 17.09 -10.93 17.92
CA PRO A 12 18.31 -11.69 18.15
C PRO A 12 19.32 -11.47 17.02
N ALA A 13 20.62 -11.40 17.33
CA ALA A 13 21.66 -11.21 16.32
C ALA A 13 21.70 -12.35 15.28
N THR A 14 21.16 -13.51 15.64
CA THR A 14 21.04 -14.69 14.77
C THR A 14 19.83 -14.62 13.82
N ALA A 15 18.90 -13.69 14.03
CA ALA A 15 17.68 -13.61 13.25
C ALA A 15 17.97 -13.17 11.81
N ARG A 16 17.36 -13.84 10.84
CA ARG A 16 17.48 -13.47 9.43
C ARG A 16 16.42 -12.44 9.10
N ILE A 17 16.85 -11.23 8.76
CA ILE A 17 15.93 -10.16 8.34
C ILE A 17 15.65 -10.30 6.85
N LYS A 18 14.37 -10.39 6.48
CA LYS A 18 13.89 -10.43 5.11
C LYS A 18 12.80 -9.39 4.90
N THR A 19 12.76 -8.85 3.68
CA THR A 19 11.67 -7.98 3.25
C THR A 19 10.85 -8.71 2.18
N TYR A 20 9.54 -8.81 2.43
CA TYR A 20 8.58 -9.36 1.51
C TYR A 20 7.83 -8.23 0.82
N PHE A 21 7.55 -8.42 -0.47
CA PHE A 21 6.81 -7.46 -1.28
C PHE A 21 5.63 -8.16 -1.94
N ASP A 22 4.51 -7.46 -2.00
CA ASP A 22 3.32 -7.84 -2.75
C ASP A 22 2.74 -6.60 -3.41
N THR A 23 2.44 -6.68 -4.70
CA THR A 23 1.88 -5.55 -5.46
C THR A 23 0.50 -5.92 -6.00
N ARG A 24 -0.53 -5.21 -5.51
CA ARG A 24 -1.93 -5.43 -5.87
C ARG A 24 -2.48 -4.27 -6.68
N LYS A 25 -3.32 -4.58 -7.65
CA LYS A 25 -4.05 -3.58 -8.42
C LYS A 25 -5.18 -3.01 -7.56
N VAL A 26 -5.34 -1.69 -7.59
CA VAL A 26 -6.49 -1.01 -6.96
C VAL A 26 -7.58 -0.88 -8.03
N GLN A 27 -8.77 -1.38 -7.74
CA GLN A 27 -9.89 -1.42 -8.70
C GLN A 27 -11.16 -0.85 -8.09
N GLN A 28 -12.02 -0.31 -8.96
CA GLN A 28 -13.34 0.17 -8.57
C GLN A 28 -14.14 -0.93 -7.83
N ASN A 29 -14.85 -0.52 -6.78
CA ASN A 29 -15.73 -1.37 -5.96
C ASN A 29 -15.03 -2.52 -5.23
N GLN A 30 -13.71 -2.58 -5.26
CA GLN A 30 -12.95 -3.50 -4.42
C GLN A 30 -12.72 -2.87 -3.05
N SER A 31 -13.61 -3.14 -2.10
CA SER A 31 -13.53 -2.58 -0.73
C SER A 31 -12.40 -3.16 0.11
N VAL A 32 -11.90 -4.35 -0.23
CA VAL A 32 -10.81 -5.01 0.50
C VAL A 32 -9.73 -5.48 -0.48
N LEU A 33 -8.49 -5.11 -0.17
CA LEU A 33 -7.30 -5.51 -0.91
C LEU A 33 -6.40 -6.36 -0.01
N ASN A 34 -6.32 -7.65 -0.33
CA ASN A 34 -5.53 -8.60 0.44
C ASN A 34 -4.10 -8.73 -0.13
N PHE A 35 -3.13 -8.68 0.77
CA PHE A 35 -1.71 -8.82 0.50
C PHE A 35 -1.16 -10.12 1.10
N PHE A 36 -0.09 -10.61 0.48
CA PHE A 36 0.61 -11.84 0.79
C PHE A 36 -0.17 -13.18 0.64
N PRO A 37 -1.20 -13.32 -0.24
CA PRO A 37 -1.78 -14.64 -0.56
C PRO A 37 -0.85 -15.40 -1.50
N ALA A 38 -0.69 -16.72 -1.32
CA ALA A 38 0.23 -17.56 -2.10
C ALA A 38 0.27 -17.24 -3.61
N ASN A 39 1.48 -17.02 -4.17
CA ASN A 39 1.68 -16.74 -5.59
C ASN A 39 2.52 -17.85 -6.25
N ALA A 40 1.87 -18.79 -6.92
CA ALA A 40 2.54 -19.92 -7.58
C ALA A 40 3.60 -19.53 -8.64
N ASP A 41 3.50 -18.34 -9.25
CA ASP A 41 4.31 -17.94 -10.40
C ASP A 41 5.54 -17.09 -10.06
N ARG A 42 5.70 -16.67 -8.79
CA ARG A 42 6.85 -15.93 -8.24
C ARG A 42 7.47 -14.88 -9.19
N LYS A 43 6.75 -13.78 -9.44
CA LYS A 43 7.28 -12.67 -10.25
C LYS A 43 8.15 -11.74 -9.40
N LEU A 44 9.48 -11.88 -9.50
CA LEU A 44 10.50 -11.08 -8.78
C LEU A 44 10.21 -9.58 -8.67
N THR A 45 9.54 -8.96 -9.65
CA THR A 45 9.22 -7.53 -9.69
C THR A 45 7.89 -7.13 -9.04
N ARG A 46 6.98 -8.09 -8.77
CA ARG A 46 5.64 -7.82 -8.21
C ARG A 46 5.43 -8.53 -6.88
N ASP A 47 5.69 -9.84 -6.83
CA ASP A 47 5.49 -10.66 -5.63
C ASP A 47 6.63 -11.69 -5.51
N ASN A 48 7.25 -11.78 -4.33
CA ASN A 48 8.51 -12.50 -4.17
C ASN A 48 8.39 -13.88 -3.50
N TYR A 49 7.17 -14.37 -3.26
CA TYR A 49 6.88 -15.57 -2.47
C TYR A 49 6.04 -16.59 -3.27
N VAL A 50 6.17 -17.89 -2.96
CA VAL A 50 5.44 -18.99 -3.65
C VAL A 50 4.23 -19.49 -2.84
N SER A 51 4.39 -19.61 -1.54
CA SER A 51 3.32 -19.80 -0.56
C SER A 51 3.03 -18.50 0.17
N ASN A 52 2.04 -18.44 1.06
CA ASN A 52 2.04 -17.38 2.09
C ASN A 52 3.48 -17.33 2.70
N PRO A 53 4.06 -16.14 2.94
CA PRO A 53 5.44 -16.06 3.43
C PRO A 53 5.60 -16.41 4.92
N PHE A 54 4.49 -16.47 5.66
CA PHE A 54 4.43 -16.71 7.11
C PHE A 54 4.17 -18.16 7.61
N PRO A 55 3.73 -19.17 6.82
CA PRO A 55 3.67 -20.56 7.25
C PRO A 55 5.08 -21.18 7.25
N GLY A 56 5.30 -22.21 8.08
CA GLY A 56 6.57 -22.93 8.16
C GLY A 56 7.17 -22.99 9.56
N ALA A 57 8.33 -23.64 9.67
CA ALA A 57 8.92 -24.13 10.92
C ALA A 57 9.62 -23.08 11.81
N MET A 58 9.75 -21.82 11.38
CA MET A 58 10.45 -20.78 12.14
C MET A 58 9.46 -19.83 12.81
N LYS A 59 9.82 -19.33 13.99
CA LYS A 59 9.13 -18.19 14.60
C LYS A 59 9.48 -16.95 13.80
N ARG A 60 8.52 -16.03 13.67
CA ARG A 60 8.72 -14.80 12.90
C ARG A 60 8.30 -13.60 13.71
N ARG A 61 9.00 -12.49 13.50
CA ARG A 61 8.67 -11.21 14.10
C ARG A 61 8.52 -10.16 13.01
N ILE A 62 7.35 -9.55 12.90
CA ILE A 62 7.12 -8.43 11.98
C ILE A 62 7.68 -7.16 12.64
N LEU A 63 8.64 -6.54 11.95
CA LEU A 63 9.38 -5.37 12.41
C LEU A 63 8.87 -4.06 11.82
N GLY A 64 8.28 -4.13 10.63
CA GLY A 64 7.82 -2.96 9.91
C GLY A 64 6.88 -3.31 8.77
N LEU A 65 6.05 -2.33 8.44
CA LEU A 65 5.09 -2.37 7.33
C LEU A 65 5.17 -1.03 6.59
N SER A 66 5.07 -1.06 5.27
CA SER A 66 4.94 0.17 4.48
C SER A 66 4.12 -0.05 3.23
N PHE A 67 3.44 1.00 2.79
CA PHE A 67 2.63 1.00 1.59
C PHE A 67 3.13 2.06 0.60
N GLU A 68 3.24 1.68 -0.67
CA GLU A 68 3.72 2.51 -1.77
C GLU A 68 2.76 2.40 -2.94
N LEU A 69 2.44 3.52 -3.59
CA LEU A 69 1.83 3.48 -4.91
C LEU A 69 2.91 3.43 -5.97
N THR A 70 2.76 2.53 -6.93
CA THR A 70 3.74 2.42 -8.04
C THR A 70 3.67 3.61 -8.98
N LYS A 71 2.52 4.30 -9.01
CA LYS A 71 2.26 5.47 -9.85
C LYS A 71 2.53 6.74 -9.05
N GLN A 72 3.40 7.59 -9.56
CA GLN A 72 3.81 8.83 -8.89
C GLN A 72 2.92 10.03 -9.22
N PHE A 73 2.14 9.96 -10.30
CA PHE A 73 1.41 11.10 -10.87
C PHE A 73 0.01 10.66 -11.29
N ILE A 74 -1.04 11.34 -10.83
CA ILE A 74 -2.43 11.13 -11.27
C ILE A 74 -2.99 12.48 -11.70
N GLU A 75 -3.45 12.56 -12.95
CA GLU A 75 -4.09 13.76 -13.51
C GLU A 75 -5.61 13.58 -13.49
N ASP A 76 -6.34 14.66 -13.17
CA ASP A 76 -7.79 14.67 -13.36
C ASP A 76 -8.14 14.44 -14.84
N ASP A 77 -9.08 13.54 -15.07
CA ASP A 77 -9.64 13.27 -16.40
C ASP A 77 -11.14 12.97 -16.24
N PRO A 78 -11.99 14.01 -16.24
CA PRO A 78 -13.43 13.85 -16.07
C PRO A 78 -14.08 13.03 -17.18
N ALA A 79 -13.54 13.05 -18.41
CA ALA A 79 -14.07 12.29 -19.53
C ALA A 79 -13.94 10.79 -19.30
N ASN A 80 -12.90 10.37 -18.58
CA ASN A 80 -12.66 8.98 -18.19
C ASN A 80 -12.96 8.73 -16.70
N GLY A 81 -13.67 9.64 -16.01
CA GLY A 81 -14.06 9.46 -14.61
C GLY A 81 -12.90 9.34 -13.62
N ILE A 82 -11.77 10.01 -13.87
CA ILE A 82 -10.61 10.05 -12.99
C ILE A 82 -10.65 11.35 -12.17
N ASP A 83 -10.93 11.23 -10.88
CA ASP A 83 -10.78 12.30 -9.89
C ASP A 83 -9.55 12.01 -9.01
N ALA A 84 -8.45 12.71 -9.28
CA ALA A 84 -7.18 12.49 -8.62
C ALA A 84 -7.25 12.78 -7.11
N ARG A 85 -8.09 13.74 -6.66
CA ARG A 85 -8.26 14.04 -5.24
C ARG A 85 -9.08 12.95 -4.54
N ALA A 86 -10.17 12.50 -5.17
CA ALA A 86 -11.00 11.44 -4.59
C ALA A 86 -10.19 10.15 -4.43
N ILE A 87 -9.37 9.79 -5.43
CA ILE A 87 -8.46 8.63 -5.36
C ILE A 87 -7.48 8.77 -4.18
N VAL A 88 -6.82 9.93 -4.04
CA VAL A 88 -5.81 10.15 -2.98
C VAL A 88 -6.45 10.12 -1.59
N ASN A 89 -7.62 10.73 -1.43
CA ASN A 89 -8.35 10.67 -0.16
C ASN A 89 -8.78 9.24 0.15
N GLY A 90 -9.34 8.51 -0.82
CA GLY A 90 -9.73 7.11 -0.65
C GLY A 90 -8.57 6.20 -0.24
N LEU A 91 -7.34 6.50 -0.69
CA LEU A 91 -6.13 5.81 -0.24
C LEU A 91 -5.70 6.27 1.16
N LYS A 92 -5.60 7.58 1.40
CA LYS A 92 -5.16 8.13 2.68
C LYS A 92 -6.04 7.66 3.84
N ASP A 93 -7.34 7.62 3.61
CA ASP A 93 -8.35 7.31 4.62
C ASP A 93 -8.58 5.79 4.77
N ALA A 94 -7.97 4.97 3.91
CA ALA A 94 -8.04 3.52 4.01
C ALA A 94 -7.49 3.01 5.35
N ALA A 95 -8.11 1.95 5.89
CA ALA A 95 -7.63 1.28 7.09
C ALA A 95 -6.77 0.06 6.73
N ILE A 96 -5.68 -0.16 7.47
CA ILE A 96 -4.88 -1.37 7.39
C ILE A 96 -5.30 -2.29 8.53
N LEU A 97 -5.44 -3.57 8.20
CA LEU A 97 -5.74 -4.62 9.14
C LEU A 97 -4.70 -5.75 8.99
N LEU A 98 -3.99 -6.05 10.07
CA LEU A 98 -3.08 -7.20 10.16
C LEU A 98 -3.69 -8.22 11.11
N GLN A 99 -3.91 -9.43 10.61
CA GLN A 99 -4.51 -10.53 11.36
C GLN A 99 -3.74 -11.83 11.18
N ALA A 100 -4.00 -12.79 12.06
CA ALA A 100 -3.54 -14.16 11.91
C ALA A 100 -4.57 -15.19 12.34
N ASP A 101 -4.24 -16.45 12.09
CA ASP A 101 -5.05 -17.63 12.41
C ASP A 101 -6.45 -17.56 11.78
N ASN A 102 -6.52 -17.22 10.49
CA ASN A 102 -7.77 -17.02 9.75
C ASN A 102 -8.67 -15.97 10.42
N ASP A 103 -8.12 -14.77 10.63
CA ASP A 103 -8.80 -13.59 11.17
C ASP A 103 -9.24 -13.68 12.65
N ASN A 104 -8.88 -14.75 13.35
CA ASN A 104 -9.20 -14.94 14.77
C ASN A 104 -8.38 -14.05 15.71
N LYS A 105 -7.23 -13.55 15.26
CA LYS A 105 -6.34 -12.70 16.05
C LYS A 105 -6.00 -11.41 15.30
N GLU A 106 -6.49 -10.28 15.79
CA GLU A 106 -6.11 -8.95 15.29
C GLU A 106 -4.82 -8.49 15.98
N PHE A 107 -3.84 -8.10 15.16
CA PHE A 107 -2.56 -7.56 15.62
C PHE A 107 -2.48 -6.04 15.47
N LEU A 108 -3.02 -5.51 14.37
CA LEU A 108 -2.96 -4.09 14.05
C LEU A 108 -4.23 -3.66 13.33
N ARG A 109 -4.76 -2.52 13.75
CA ARG A 109 -5.74 -1.72 13.00
C ARG A 109 -5.32 -0.26 13.08
N ALA A 110 -4.98 0.32 11.94
CA ALA A 110 -4.49 1.69 11.88
C ALA A 110 -4.70 2.30 10.49
N PRO A 111 -4.79 3.63 10.35
CA PRO A 111 -4.98 4.28 9.06
C PRO A 111 -3.74 4.11 8.16
N MET A 112 -3.96 3.99 6.84
CA MET A 112 -2.88 3.79 5.87
C MET A 112 -1.89 4.95 5.84
N SER A 113 -2.36 6.15 6.16
CA SER A 113 -1.52 7.36 6.27
C SER A 113 -0.40 7.26 7.30
N GLU A 114 -0.45 6.35 8.27
CA GLU A 114 0.67 6.11 9.20
C GLU A 114 1.81 5.28 8.59
N PHE A 115 1.50 4.50 7.55
CA PHE A 115 2.42 3.54 6.93
C PHE A 115 2.80 3.93 5.49
N SER A 116 2.44 5.14 5.10
CA SER A 116 2.66 5.68 3.75
C SER A 116 2.98 7.16 3.83
N ASN A 117 3.82 7.65 2.92
CA ASN A 117 4.17 9.06 2.83
C ASN A 117 3.43 9.69 1.65
N PHE A 118 2.12 9.88 1.82
CA PHE A 118 1.33 10.62 0.84
C PHE A 118 1.67 12.11 0.93
N ALA A 119 2.72 12.53 0.22
CA ALA A 119 2.93 13.94 -0.05
C ALA A 119 1.75 14.45 -0.90
N GLY A 120 1.08 15.50 -0.44
CA GLY A 120 -0.18 15.98 -1.01
C GLY A 120 -0.08 16.65 -2.39
N THR A 121 -1.26 16.84 -2.97
CA THR A 121 -1.62 17.50 -4.24
C THR A 121 -0.77 18.73 -4.61
N GLY A 122 -0.22 18.76 -5.82
CA GLY A 122 0.36 19.96 -6.44
C GLY A 122 -0.51 20.42 -7.62
N ILE A 123 -1.03 21.64 -7.60
CA ILE A 123 -1.77 22.18 -8.75
C ILE A 123 -0.74 22.60 -9.80
N GLN A 124 -0.73 21.93 -10.96
CA GLN A 124 0.10 22.34 -12.09
C GLN A 124 -0.78 23.10 -13.09
N PHE A 125 -0.36 24.33 -13.41
CA PHE A 125 -0.98 25.10 -14.47
C PHE A 125 -0.36 24.68 -15.80
N THR A 126 -1.15 24.05 -16.67
CA THR A 126 -0.72 23.74 -18.03
C THR A 126 -1.38 24.78 -18.95
N SER A 127 -0.63 25.80 -19.37
CA SER A 127 -1.11 26.66 -20.45
C SER A 127 -1.10 25.85 -21.74
N ALA A 128 -2.22 25.81 -22.45
CA ALA A 128 -2.35 25.05 -23.68
C ALA A 128 -1.24 25.41 -24.68
N THR A 129 -0.48 24.39 -25.12
CA THR A 129 0.57 24.49 -26.15
C THR A 129 0.01 24.54 -27.58
N ASN A 130 -1.28 24.84 -27.75
CA ASN A 130 -1.85 25.03 -29.08
C ASN A 130 -1.52 26.44 -29.56
N ASN A 131 -0.73 26.54 -30.63
CA ASN A 131 -0.34 27.77 -31.34
C ASN A 131 -1.54 28.49 -32.03
N THR A 132 -2.72 28.45 -31.45
CA THR A 132 -3.93 29.12 -31.92
C THR A 132 -4.28 30.23 -30.94
N VAL A 133 -4.65 31.39 -31.49
CA VAL A 133 -4.86 32.66 -30.76
C VAL A 133 -5.94 32.57 -29.66
N ASP A 134 -6.77 31.52 -29.65
CA ASP A 134 -7.85 31.26 -28.70
C ASP A 134 -7.63 30.02 -27.81
N ALA A 135 -6.38 29.68 -27.48
CA ALA A 135 -6.11 28.55 -26.59
C ALA A 135 -6.58 28.86 -25.15
N VAL A 136 -7.72 28.28 -24.75
CA VAL A 136 -8.24 28.36 -23.37
C VAL A 136 -7.25 27.65 -22.43
N ALA A 137 -6.87 28.31 -21.33
CA ALA A 137 -6.08 27.68 -20.29
C ALA A 137 -6.89 26.53 -19.66
N GLU A 138 -6.45 25.29 -19.84
CA GLU A 138 -7.03 24.14 -19.15
C GLU A 138 -6.43 24.00 -17.75
N TYR A 139 -7.30 24.00 -16.74
CA TYR A 139 -6.90 23.68 -15.38
C TYR A 139 -6.84 22.17 -15.22
N ARG A 140 -5.62 21.62 -15.06
CA ARG A 140 -5.43 20.21 -14.73
C ARG A 140 -4.87 20.11 -13.32
N ARG A 141 -5.54 19.36 -12.46
CA ARG A 141 -5.02 19.06 -11.13
C ARG A 141 -4.19 17.79 -11.22
N LEU A 142 -2.98 17.88 -10.71
CA LEU A 142 -2.04 16.78 -10.61
C LEU A 142 -1.90 16.39 -9.13
N VAL A 143 -1.80 15.10 -8.84
CA VAL A 143 -1.31 14.66 -7.53
C VAL A 143 -0.01 13.93 -7.70
N THR A 144 1.04 14.47 -7.07
CA THR A 144 2.34 13.81 -6.96
C THR A 144 2.39 13.05 -5.65
N MET A 145 2.69 11.76 -5.72
CA MET A 145 2.77 10.89 -4.55
C MET A 145 4.21 10.44 -4.36
N LYS A 146 4.74 10.56 -3.14
CA LYS A 146 6.09 10.09 -2.82
C LYS A 146 6.03 8.70 -2.21
N SER A 147 7.00 7.86 -2.55
CA SER A 147 7.19 6.58 -1.88
C SER A 147 7.55 6.80 -0.42
N ALA A 148 6.97 5.99 0.47
CA ALA A 148 7.24 6.04 1.90
C ALA A 148 8.55 5.33 2.23
N SER A 149 9.31 5.86 3.18
CA SER A 149 10.31 5.09 3.90
C SER A 149 9.64 4.06 4.82
N GLU A 150 10.30 2.92 5.05
CA GLU A 150 9.79 1.83 5.89
C GLU A 150 9.30 2.34 7.26
N TYR A 151 8.02 2.11 7.59
CA TYR A 151 7.49 2.45 8.90
C TYR A 151 7.79 1.30 9.87
N ARG A 152 8.58 1.61 10.90
CA ARG A 152 8.88 0.66 11.97
C ARG A 152 7.72 0.62 12.94
N LEU A 153 7.19 -0.57 13.18
CA LEU A 153 6.15 -0.77 14.17
C LEU A 153 6.70 -0.44 15.57
N ALA A 154 5.91 0.29 16.36
CA ALA A 154 6.31 0.67 17.71
C ALA A 154 6.50 -0.57 18.60
N ASP A 155 5.59 -1.54 18.46
CA ASP A 155 5.66 -2.85 19.11
C ASP A 155 5.70 -3.94 18.03
N PRO A 156 6.71 -4.83 18.02
CA PRO A 156 6.81 -5.86 17.01
C PRO A 156 5.81 -7.00 17.24
N PHE A 157 5.29 -7.57 16.15
CA PHE A 157 4.32 -8.68 16.21
C PHE A 157 5.00 -10.03 16.07
N ASP A 158 4.86 -10.88 17.08
CA ASP A 158 5.38 -12.24 17.06
C ASP A 158 4.36 -13.22 16.48
N LEU A 159 4.83 -14.03 15.52
CA LEU A 159 4.10 -15.09 14.85
C LEU A 159 4.66 -16.45 15.27
N ALA A 160 3.75 -17.34 15.65
CA ALA A 160 4.08 -18.71 15.96
C ALA A 160 4.46 -19.52 14.71
N ILE A 161 5.07 -20.68 14.93
CA ILE A 161 5.35 -21.67 13.89
C ILE A 161 4.03 -22.05 13.20
N ASN A 162 4.04 -22.11 11.87
CA ASN A 162 2.89 -22.42 11.01
C ASN A 162 1.69 -21.45 11.12
N GLN A 163 1.85 -20.30 11.79
CA GLN A 163 0.79 -19.29 11.83
C GLN A 163 0.66 -18.59 10.47
N THR A 164 -0.57 -18.52 9.97
CA THR A 164 -0.88 -17.75 8.76
C THR A 164 -1.16 -16.31 9.13
N VAL A 165 -0.74 -15.38 8.27
CA VAL A 165 -1.01 -13.95 8.41
C VAL A 165 -1.78 -13.45 7.21
N SER A 166 -2.74 -12.58 7.47
CA SER A 166 -3.49 -11.80 6.50
C SER A 166 -3.19 -10.33 6.71
N LEU A 167 -2.79 -9.63 5.64
CA LEU A 167 -2.68 -8.18 5.61
C LEU A 167 -3.71 -7.66 4.62
N ALA A 168 -4.63 -6.83 5.10
CA ALA A 168 -5.68 -6.25 4.28
C ALA A 168 -5.66 -4.73 4.36
N VAL A 169 -5.96 -4.09 3.23
CA VAL A 169 -6.33 -2.67 3.16
C VAL A 169 -7.82 -2.60 2.91
N HIS A 170 -8.54 -1.88 3.77
CA HIS A 170 -9.96 -1.63 3.70
C HIS A 170 -10.20 -0.21 3.23
N PHE A 171 -10.95 -0.07 2.15
CA PHE A 171 -11.36 1.23 1.61
C PHE A 171 -12.78 1.54 2.06
N ASP A 172 -12.98 2.72 2.65
CA ASP A 172 -14.30 3.19 3.08
C ASP A 172 -15.24 3.43 1.89
N ASP A 173 -14.70 3.99 0.81
CA ASP A 173 -15.40 4.17 -0.47
C ASP A 173 -14.50 3.72 -1.62
N ALA A 174 -14.73 2.50 -2.13
CA ALA A 174 -13.99 1.96 -3.27
C ALA A 174 -14.57 2.40 -4.63
N SER A 175 -15.70 3.14 -4.65
CA SER A 175 -16.31 3.60 -5.90
C SER A 175 -15.53 4.74 -6.57
N VAL A 176 -14.74 5.48 -5.76
CA VAL A 176 -13.85 6.57 -6.20
C VAL A 176 -12.72 6.11 -7.11
N PHE A 177 -12.38 4.81 -7.11
CA PHE A 177 -11.33 4.28 -7.96
C PHE A 177 -11.83 4.04 -9.38
N PRO A 178 -11.10 4.46 -10.43
CA PRO A 178 -11.50 4.21 -11.80
C PRO A 178 -11.46 2.71 -12.16
N THR A 179 -12.29 2.33 -13.14
CA THR A 179 -12.22 0.99 -13.73
C THR A 179 -10.91 0.81 -14.52
N THR A 180 -10.56 -0.45 -14.82
CA THR A 180 -9.46 -0.76 -15.74
C THR A 180 -9.63 -0.05 -17.09
N GLU A 181 -10.86 -0.02 -17.62
CA GLU A 181 -11.14 0.56 -18.92
C GLU A 181 -10.91 2.07 -18.91
N ASN A 182 -11.37 2.77 -17.87
CA ASN A 182 -11.14 4.20 -17.69
C ASN A 182 -9.64 4.53 -17.64
N TRP A 183 -8.85 3.72 -16.93
CA TRP A 183 -7.39 3.89 -16.91
C TRP A 183 -6.75 3.71 -18.30
N ASN A 184 -7.22 2.72 -19.06
CA ASN A 184 -6.71 2.46 -20.42
C ASN A 184 -7.08 3.61 -21.38
N GLN A 185 -8.33 4.08 -21.35
CA GLN A 185 -8.82 5.15 -22.21
C GLN A 185 -8.16 6.50 -21.90
N SER A 186 -7.89 6.79 -20.61
CA SER A 186 -7.15 7.99 -20.22
C SER A 186 -5.67 7.98 -20.63
N GLY A 187 -5.11 6.81 -20.94
CA GLY A 187 -3.68 6.63 -21.23
C GLY A 187 -2.76 6.84 -20.01
N GLN A 188 -3.30 7.10 -18.82
CA GLN A 188 -2.47 7.40 -17.64
C GLN A 188 -1.87 6.13 -16.96
N GLY A 189 -2.33 4.93 -17.34
CA GLY A 189 -1.91 3.66 -16.73
C GLY A 189 -2.57 3.38 -15.38
N GLU A 190 -2.72 2.09 -15.06
CA GLU A 190 -3.47 1.60 -13.90
C GLU A 190 -2.81 1.93 -12.54
N LEU A 191 -3.62 1.96 -11.48
CA LEU A 191 -3.18 2.18 -10.11
C LEU A 191 -2.81 0.84 -9.43
N TRP A 192 -1.60 0.76 -8.88
CA TRP A 192 -1.15 -0.38 -8.09
C TRP A 192 -0.61 0.09 -6.73
N LEU A 193 -0.97 -0.66 -5.69
CA LEU A 193 -0.51 -0.49 -4.32
C LEU A 193 0.43 -1.65 -3.99
N ARG A 194 1.62 -1.33 -3.50
CA ARG A 194 2.62 -2.27 -3.03
C ARG A 194 2.67 -2.24 -1.51
N ALA A 195 2.56 -3.40 -0.89
CA ALA A 195 2.86 -3.60 0.52
C ALA A 195 4.27 -4.17 0.66
N SER A 196 5.02 -3.65 1.62
CA SER A 196 6.31 -4.17 2.04
C SER A 196 6.22 -4.58 3.51
N MET A 197 6.75 -5.76 3.83
CA MET A 197 6.79 -6.27 5.20
C MET A 197 8.18 -6.73 5.57
N VAL A 198 8.74 -6.15 6.63
CA VAL A 198 10.06 -6.49 7.16
C VAL A 198 9.89 -7.49 8.29
N VAL A 199 10.55 -8.64 8.16
CA VAL A 199 10.36 -9.80 9.03
C VAL A 199 11.71 -10.29 9.52
N ALA A 200 11.83 -10.51 10.82
CA ALA A 200 12.91 -11.30 11.40
C ALA A 200 12.45 -12.75 11.55
N GLU A 201 13.12 -13.66 10.86
CA GLU A 201 13.00 -15.11 11.09
C GLU A 201 13.90 -15.49 12.26
N VAL A 202 13.31 -16.07 13.31
CA VAL A 202 13.99 -16.45 14.56
C VAL A 202 13.90 -17.96 14.71
N GLU A 203 15.06 -18.60 14.90
CA GLU A 203 15.18 -20.04 15.19
C GLU A 203 14.63 -20.38 16.59
#